data_AF-A0A0G4PJH0-F1
#
_entry.id   AF-A0A0G4PJH0-F1
#
_cell.length_a   1.000
_cell.length_b   1.000
_cell.length_c   1.000
_cell.angle_alpha   90.00
_cell.angle_beta   90.00
_cell.angle_gamma   90.00
#
_symmetry.space_group_name_H-M   'P 1'
#
loop_
_entity.id
_entity.type
_entity.pdbx_description
1 polymer ?
#
loop_
_entity_poly.entity_id
_entity_poly.type
_entity_poly.pdbx_seq_one_letter_code
_entity_poly.pdbx_strand_id
1 'polypeptide(L)'
;MSQRPLSPAAESLRQQIKDIVAEATPKLSQPQHNERTVFQEDKNGLKVYDGMLLDKKVTELIKEMEFGDGLGWSLAYFAQPGLILNKFTRMWLVPLSEKAIITPGIALKEGFCTLISDQPTLSLGSTVIFIAPL
;
A
#
# COMPACT_ATOMS: atom_id res chain seq x y z
N MET A 1 -12.85 -11.61 -7.23
CA MET A 1 -11.58 -11.24 -6.58
C MET A 1 -11.09 -12.41 -5.75
N SER A 2 -9.80 -12.77 -5.85
CA SER A 2 -9.18 -13.87 -5.09
C SER A 2 -7.97 -13.35 -4.32
N GLN A 3 -7.82 -13.73 -3.05
CA GLN A 3 -6.66 -13.37 -2.22
C GLN A 3 -5.61 -14.47 -2.31
N ARG A 4 -4.37 -14.11 -2.66
CA ARG A 4 -3.21 -15.01 -2.72
C ARG A 4 -2.28 -14.72 -1.55
N PRO A 5 -1.85 -15.74 -0.77
CA PRO A 5 -0.91 -15.52 0.32
C PRO A 5 0.44 -15.02 -0.20
N LEU A 6 1.07 -14.13 0.56
CA LEU A 6 2.45 -13.72 0.33
C LEU A 6 3.41 -14.84 0.72
N SER A 7 4.57 -14.90 0.06
CA SER A 7 5.68 -15.72 0.54
C SER A 7 6.15 -15.22 1.92
N PRO A 8 6.84 -16.04 2.72
CA PRO A 8 7.40 -15.59 4.00
C PRO A 8 8.33 -14.37 3.86
N ALA A 9 9.12 -14.32 2.78
CA ALA A 9 9.99 -13.19 2.47
C ALA A 9 9.19 -11.92 2.15
N ALA A 10 8.17 -12.03 1.28
CA ALA A 10 7.28 -10.93 0.95
C ALA A 10 6.49 -10.43 2.18
N GLU A 11 6.03 -11.32 3.06
CA GLU A 11 5.35 -10.91 4.30
C GLU A 11 6.30 -10.19 5.27
N SER A 12 7.55 -10.64 5.38
CA SER A 12 8.56 -9.93 6.19
C SER A 12 8.81 -8.51 5.68
N LEU A 13 8.87 -8.32 4.36
CA LEU A 13 8.98 -6.99 3.74
C LEU A 13 7.73 -6.15 3.97
N ARG A 14 6.53 -6.74 3.86
CA ARG A 14 5.27 -6.05 4.14
C ARG A 14 5.23 -5.51 5.58
N GLN A 15 5.68 -6.30 6.55
CA GLN A 15 5.78 -5.86 7.96
C GLN A 15 6.75 -4.69 8.13
N GLN A 16 7.94 -4.77 7.53
CA GLN A 16 8.90 -3.65 7.55
C GLN A 16 8.31 -2.37 6.94
N ILE A 17 7.59 -2.48 5.82
CA ILE A 17 6.92 -1.34 5.17
C ILE A 17 5.84 -0.76 6.09
N LYS A 18 5.06 -1.62 6.75
CA LYS A 18 4.04 -1.19 7.73
C LYS A 18 4.66 -0.39 8.88
N ASP A 19 5.80 -0.83 9.41
CA ASP A 19 6.50 -0.14 10.49
C ASP A 19 7.02 1.24 10.03
N ILE A 20 7.62 1.32 8.84
CA ILE A 20 8.07 2.60 8.23
C ILE A 20 6.92 3.61 8.11
N VAL A 21 5.74 3.17 7.68
CA VAL A 21 4.56 4.05 7.54
C VAL A 21 4.00 4.47 8.90
N ALA A 22 4.00 3.56 9.87
CA ALA A 22 3.55 3.85 11.23
C ALA A 22 4.43 4.92 11.89
N GLU A 23 5.76 4.86 11.68
CA GLU A 23 6.70 5.88 12.16
C GLU A 23 6.53 7.24 11.47
N ALA A 24 6.08 7.25 10.20
CA ALA A 24 5.80 8.46 9.44
C ALA A 24 4.51 9.19 9.85
N THR A 25 3.64 8.55 10.64
CA THR A 25 2.36 9.11 11.10
C THR A 25 2.57 9.68 12.52
N PRO A 26 2.34 10.98 12.75
CA PRO A 26 3.28 11.86 13.44
C PRO A 26 3.55 11.49 14.91
N LYS A 27 4.81 11.17 15.23
CA LYS A 27 5.42 11.69 16.46
C LYS A 27 5.85 13.12 16.18
N LEU A 28 5.15 14.10 16.77
CA LEU A 28 5.69 15.43 16.98
C LEU A 28 7.02 15.27 17.73
N SER A 29 8.16 15.35 17.02
CA SER A 29 9.38 16.02 17.45
C SER A 29 10.58 15.65 16.56
N GLN A 30 11.12 16.71 15.96
CA GLN A 30 12.51 16.93 15.55
C GLN A 30 13.02 16.37 14.20
N PRO A 31 13.85 17.18 13.49
CA PRO A 31 14.48 16.81 12.23
C PRO A 31 15.86 16.18 12.47
N GLN A 32 15.98 14.87 12.23
CA GLN A 32 17.28 14.22 12.04
C GLN A 32 17.19 13.18 10.90
N HIS A 33 18.15 13.35 9.98
CA HIS A 33 18.71 12.44 8.96
C HIS A 33 17.84 11.83 7.83
N ASN A 34 17.89 12.48 6.67
CA ASN A 34 18.15 12.00 5.29
C ASN A 34 17.54 10.72 4.65
N GLU A 35 16.57 10.03 5.24
CA GLU A 35 15.87 8.91 4.57
C GLU A 35 14.34 8.92 4.82
N ARG A 36 13.79 10.09 5.16
CA ARG A 36 12.42 10.20 5.66
C ARG A 36 11.39 9.84 4.61
N THR A 37 10.46 8.98 5.00
CA THR A 37 9.17 8.84 4.36
C THR A 37 8.46 10.19 4.41
N VAL A 38 8.12 10.73 3.24
CA VAL A 38 7.31 11.92 3.06
C VAL A 38 5.91 11.46 2.68
N PHE A 39 4.88 12.22 3.06
CA PHE A 39 3.56 12.02 2.49
C PHE A 39 2.97 13.32 1.98
N GLN A 40 2.19 13.21 0.92
CA GLN A 40 1.28 14.26 0.47
C GLN A 40 -0.12 13.92 0.94
N GLU A 41 -0.80 14.86 1.59
CA GLU A 41 -2.18 14.71 2.01
C GLU A 41 -3.09 15.59 1.16
N ASP A 42 -4.11 15.00 0.56
CA ASP A 42 -5.13 15.76 -0.17
C ASP A 42 -6.21 16.32 0.77
N LYS A 43 -7.12 17.12 0.20
CA LYS A 43 -8.24 17.72 0.94
C LYS A 43 -9.23 16.70 1.55
N ASN A 44 -9.20 15.45 1.11
CA ASN A 44 -10.05 14.36 1.61
C ASN A 44 -9.32 13.50 2.66
N GLY A 45 -8.07 13.84 2.99
CA GLY A 45 -7.22 13.09 3.91
C GLY A 45 -6.66 11.79 3.31
N LEU A 46 -6.62 11.68 1.98
CA LEU A 46 -5.81 10.66 1.31
C LEU A 46 -4.35 11.04 1.47
N LYS A 47 -3.57 10.20 2.17
CA LYS A 47 -2.13 10.38 2.31
C LYS A 47 -1.42 9.43 1.36
N VAL A 48 -0.61 9.95 0.45
CA VAL A 48 0.26 9.16 -0.42
C VAL A 48 1.68 9.24 0.10
N TYR A 49 2.26 8.09 0.44
CA TYR A 49 3.60 7.98 1.00
C TYR A 49 4.63 7.74 -0.09
N ASP A 50 5.78 8.40 0.06
CA ASP A 50 6.93 8.31 -0.82
C ASP A 50 8.22 8.44 0.00
N GLY A 51 9.36 8.09 -0.57
CA GLY A 51 10.67 8.20 0.06
C GLY A 51 11.60 7.07 -0.34
N MET A 52 12.90 7.33 -0.37
CA MET A 52 13.91 6.41 -0.90
C MET A 52 13.92 5.05 -0.17
N LEU A 53 13.80 5.05 1.16
CA LEU A 53 13.74 3.80 1.94
C LEU A 53 12.47 2.99 1.62
N LEU A 54 11.34 3.69 1.48
CA LEU A 54 10.06 3.06 1.14
C LEU A 54 10.09 2.48 -0.26
N ASP A 55 10.60 3.24 -1.24
CA ASP A 55 10.77 2.80 -2.62
C ASP A 55 11.62 1.55 -2.74
N LYS A 56 12.76 1.53 -2.04
CA LYS A 56 13.62 0.34 -1.98
C LYS A 56 12.86 -0.87 -1.44
N LYS A 57 12.13 -0.71 -0.33
CA LYS A 57 11.41 -1.82 0.32
C LYS A 57 10.23 -2.33 -0.50
N VAL A 58 9.45 -1.43 -1.10
CA VAL A 58 8.33 -1.84 -1.96
C VAL A 58 8.85 -2.48 -3.25
N THR A 59 9.95 -2.00 -3.81
CA THR A 59 10.60 -2.64 -4.96
C THR A 59 11.13 -4.03 -4.64
N GLU A 60 11.75 -4.23 -3.46
CA GLU A 60 12.13 -5.56 -2.96
C GLU A 60 10.89 -6.47 -2.81
N LEU A 61 9.79 -5.95 -2.26
CA LEU A 61 8.53 -6.69 -2.12
C LEU A 61 7.99 -7.15 -3.48
N ILE A 62 7.95 -6.27 -4.48
CA ILE A 62 7.44 -6.59 -5.82
C ILE A 62 8.28 -7.71 -6.47
N LYS A 63 9.60 -7.69 -6.28
CA LYS A 63 10.49 -8.75 -6.77
C LYS A 63 10.16 -10.11 -6.14
N GLU A 64 9.96 -10.15 -4.82
CA GLU A 64 9.57 -11.37 -4.09
C GLU A 64 8.18 -11.90 -4.45
N MET A 65 7.31 -11.04 -5.00
CA MET A 65 5.98 -11.44 -5.47
C MET A 65 6.00 -12.08 -6.86
N GLU A 66 7.13 -12.02 -7.58
CA GLU A 66 7.34 -12.62 -8.91
C GLU A 66 6.29 -12.18 -9.96
N PHE A 67 5.83 -10.92 -9.88
CA PHE A 67 4.83 -10.40 -10.83
C PHE A 67 5.42 -9.97 -12.19
N GLY A 68 6.75 -10.04 -12.33
CA GLY A 68 7.48 -9.59 -13.51
C GLY A 68 7.95 -8.14 -13.42
N ASP A 69 8.60 -7.68 -14.48
CA ASP A 69 9.16 -6.33 -14.59
C ASP A 69 8.12 -5.30 -15.09
N GLY A 70 8.48 -4.01 -15.01
CA GLY A 70 7.64 -2.92 -15.55
C GLY A 70 6.46 -2.54 -14.66
N LEU A 71 6.57 -2.76 -13.36
CA LEU A 71 5.54 -2.43 -12.38
C LEU A 71 5.92 -1.16 -11.61
N GLY A 72 4.94 -0.27 -11.46
CA GLY A 72 4.98 0.87 -10.57
C GLY A 72 4.19 0.59 -9.30
N TRP A 73 4.41 1.42 -8.29
CA TRP A 73 3.71 1.31 -7.02
C TRP A 73 3.25 2.66 -6.48
N SER A 74 2.24 2.63 -5.62
CA SER A 74 1.81 3.75 -4.79
C SER A 74 1.41 3.20 -3.42
N LEU A 75 1.68 3.93 -2.35
CA LEU A 75 1.25 3.56 -1.00
C LEU A 75 0.36 4.66 -0.46
N ALA A 76 -0.88 4.31 -0.12
CA ALA A 76 -1.82 5.30 0.38
C ALA A 76 -2.54 4.88 1.66
N TYR A 77 -2.82 5.88 2.50
CA TYR A 77 -3.73 5.82 3.64
C TYR A 77 -4.99 6.62 3.36
N PHE A 78 -6.14 6.04 3.67
CA PHE A 78 -7.47 6.60 3.43
C PHE A 78 -8.07 7.11 4.74
N ALA A 79 -8.03 8.42 5.01
CA ALA A 79 -8.73 9.02 6.16
C ALA A 79 -10.25 9.08 6.00
N GLN A 80 -10.76 8.74 4.82
CA GLN A 80 -12.18 8.60 4.48
C GLN A 80 -12.32 7.49 3.42
N PRO A 81 -13.51 6.89 3.23
CA PRO A 81 -13.71 5.94 2.13
C PRO A 81 -13.36 6.57 0.78
N GLY A 82 -12.62 5.85 -0.05
CA GLY A 82 -12.07 6.40 -1.30
C GLY A 82 -12.10 5.43 -2.47
N LEU A 83 -12.41 5.96 -3.65
CA LEU A 83 -12.43 5.22 -4.91
C LEU A 83 -11.00 4.95 -5.39
N ILE A 84 -10.71 3.71 -5.75
CA ILE A 84 -9.46 3.33 -6.42
C ILE A 84 -9.63 3.54 -7.93
N LEU A 85 -8.85 4.46 -8.50
CA LEU A 85 -8.83 4.70 -9.94
C LEU A 85 -7.89 3.71 -10.64
N ASN A 86 -8.37 2.50 -10.90
CA ASN A 86 -7.62 1.47 -11.64
C ASN A 86 -7.77 1.66 -13.17
N LYS A 87 -6.96 2.54 -13.76
CA LYS A 87 -6.95 2.76 -15.22
C LYS A 87 -6.35 1.60 -16.02
N PHE A 88 -5.54 0.76 -15.37
CA PHE A 88 -4.77 -0.30 -16.01
C PHE A 88 -5.55 -1.62 -16.12
N THR A 89 -6.75 -1.73 -15.53
CA THR A 89 -7.59 -2.94 -15.45
C THR A 89 -6.91 -4.15 -14.78
N ARG A 90 -5.71 -3.96 -14.22
CA ARG A 90 -4.94 -4.94 -13.44
C ARG A 90 -4.12 -4.18 -12.40
N MET A 91 -4.50 -4.33 -11.15
CA MET A 91 -3.79 -3.74 -10.03
C MET A 91 -3.80 -4.72 -8.87
N TRP A 92 -2.65 -4.94 -8.24
CA TRP A 92 -2.55 -5.73 -7.03
C TRP A 92 -2.60 -4.82 -5.81
N LEU A 93 -3.34 -5.27 -4.81
CA LEU A 93 -3.47 -4.62 -3.52
C LEU A 93 -2.77 -5.46 -2.47
N VAL A 94 -1.88 -4.85 -1.71
CA VAL A 94 -1.24 -5.45 -0.53
C VAL A 94 -1.62 -4.59 0.70
N PRO A 95 -2.53 -5.08 1.57
CA PRO A 95 -2.98 -4.32 2.73
C PRO A 95 -1.89 -4.28 3.81
N LEU A 96 -1.70 -3.10 4.39
CA LEU A 96 -0.87 -2.86 5.58
C LEU A 96 -1.69 -2.68 6.86
N SER A 97 -3.02 -2.70 6.72
CA SER A 97 -3.95 -2.55 7.83
C SER A 97 -5.09 -3.56 7.73
N GLU A 98 -5.48 -4.16 8.85
CA GLU A 98 -6.68 -5.01 8.97
C GLU A 98 -8.01 -4.27 8.73
N LYS A 99 -7.98 -2.93 8.67
CA LYS A 99 -9.16 -2.09 8.43
C LYS A 99 -9.58 -2.04 6.96
N ALA A 100 -8.77 -2.61 6.06
CA ALA A 100 -8.99 -2.50 4.62
C ALA A 100 -10.12 -3.42 4.13
N ILE A 101 -11.19 -2.80 3.64
CA ILE A 101 -12.38 -3.47 3.10
C ILE A 101 -12.68 -2.87 1.73
N ILE A 102 -12.78 -3.73 0.72
CA ILE A 102 -13.26 -3.40 -0.61
C ILE A 102 -14.78 -3.50 -0.64
N THR A 103 -15.44 -2.46 -1.12
CA THR A 103 -16.88 -2.50 -1.38
C THR A 103 -17.17 -3.27 -2.67
N PRO A 104 -18.11 -4.25 -2.67
CA PRO A 104 -19.01 -4.62 -1.56
C PRO A 104 -18.44 -5.70 -0.62
N GLY A 105 -18.01 -5.29 0.59
CA GLY A 105 -17.84 -6.16 1.77
C GLY A 105 -16.63 -7.11 1.82
N ILE A 106 -15.68 -7.05 0.89
CA ILE A 106 -14.52 -7.96 0.89
C ILE A 106 -13.41 -7.38 1.78
N ALA A 107 -13.20 -7.98 2.95
CA ALA A 107 -12.07 -7.65 3.82
C ALA A 107 -10.75 -8.13 3.19
N LEU A 108 -9.79 -7.21 3.06
CA LEU A 108 -8.43 -7.49 2.63
C LEU A 108 -7.60 -7.94 3.84
N LYS A 109 -6.92 -9.08 3.71
CA LYS A 109 -6.16 -9.68 4.81
C LYS A 109 -4.68 -9.31 4.71
N GLU A 110 -4.09 -8.88 5.82
CA GLU A 110 -2.63 -8.81 5.95
C GLU A 110 -2.02 -10.20 5.70
N GLY A 111 -0.82 -10.25 5.09
CA GLY A 111 -0.25 -11.52 4.62
C GLY A 111 -0.76 -12.01 3.26
N PHE A 112 -1.66 -11.27 2.61
CA PHE A 112 -2.20 -11.62 1.30
C PHE A 112 -2.06 -10.46 0.33
N CYS A 113 -2.16 -10.78 -0.96
CA CYS A 113 -2.37 -9.81 -2.03
C CYS A 113 -3.65 -10.13 -2.79
N THR A 114 -4.29 -9.11 -3.35
CA THR A 114 -5.54 -9.25 -4.11
C THR A 114 -5.41 -8.56 -5.46
N LEU A 115 -5.70 -9.28 -6.55
CA LEU A 115 -5.83 -8.68 -7.88
C LEU A 115 -7.22 -8.06 -8.04
N ILE A 116 -7.26 -6.79 -8.41
CA ILE A 116 -8.47 -6.07 -8.81
C ILE A 116 -8.38 -5.69 -10.29
N SER A 117 -9.53 -5.73 -10.98
CA SER A 117 -9.67 -5.33 -12.38
C SER A 117 -10.70 -4.22 -12.59
N ASP A 118 -11.41 -3.86 -11.53
CA ASP A 118 -12.43 -2.81 -11.47
C ASP A 118 -11.93 -1.61 -10.65
N GLN A 119 -12.85 -0.69 -10.33
CA GLN A 119 -12.60 0.52 -9.54
C GLN A 119 -13.36 0.43 -8.21
N PRO A 120 -12.86 -0.37 -7.24
CA PRO A 120 -13.52 -0.52 -5.97
C PRO A 120 -13.31 0.69 -5.06
N THR A 121 -14.18 0.80 -4.05
CA THR A 121 -14.01 1.75 -2.94
C THR A 121 -13.37 1.04 -1.74
N LEU A 122 -12.30 1.63 -1.19
CA LEU A 122 -11.70 1.20 0.07
C LEU A 122 -12.36 1.90 1.27
N SER A 123 -12.43 1.19 2.38
CA SER A 123 -12.92 1.71 3.66
C SER A 123 -11.99 2.76 4.29
N LEU A 124 -12.58 3.54 5.19
CA LEU A 124 -11.87 4.39 6.14
C LEU A 124 -10.76 3.64 6.89
N GLY A 125 -9.61 4.28 7.08
CA GLY A 125 -8.50 3.79 7.87
C GLY A 125 -7.67 2.71 7.17
N SER A 126 -7.93 2.49 5.87
CA SER A 126 -7.17 1.56 5.05
C SER A 126 -5.79 2.13 4.73
N THR A 127 -4.74 1.34 4.96
CA THR A 127 -3.40 1.57 4.40
C THR A 127 -3.09 0.44 3.44
N VAL A 128 -2.84 0.75 2.15
CA VAL A 128 -2.69 -0.25 1.10
C VAL A 128 -1.57 0.14 0.13
N ILE A 129 -0.73 -0.83 -0.23
CA ILE A 129 0.20 -0.73 -1.36
C ILE A 129 -0.56 -1.14 -2.62
N PHE A 130 -0.54 -0.27 -3.62
CA PHE A 130 -1.05 -0.48 -4.96
C PHE A 130 0.12 -0.80 -5.87
N ILE A 131 0.04 -1.89 -6.63
CA ILE A 131 1.04 -2.29 -7.62
C ILE A 131 0.33 -2.42 -8.96
N ALA A 132 0.82 -1.76 -10.01
CA ALA A 132 0.22 -1.80 -11.34
C ALA A 132 1.30 -1.65 -12.43
N PRO A 133 1.03 -2.05 -13.67
CA PRO A 133 1.92 -1.74 -14.79
C PRO A 133 2.19 -0.23 -14.94
N LEU A 134 3.41 0.13 -15.34
CA LEU A 134 3.79 1.49 -15.72
C LEU A 134 3.16 1.92 -17.05
#